data_AF-X1TA32-F1
#
_entry.id   AF-X1TA32-F1
#
_cell.length_a   1.000
_cell.length_b   1.000
_cell.length_c   1.000
_cell.angle_alpha   90.00
_cell.angle_beta   90.00
_cell.angle_gamma   90.00
#
_symmetry.space_group_name_H-M   'P 1'
#
loop_
_entity.id
_entity.type
_entity.pdbx_description
1 polymer ?
#
loop_
_entity_poly.entity_id
_entity_poly.type
_entity_poly.pdbx_seq_one_letter_code
_entity_poly.pdbx_strand_id
1 'polypeptide(L)'
;MVNDGSRYFGPYTSVWAVHQTLDVLRRIFSYLTCDRDITGEDQRACLYYDIKLCSAPCIGAINQEDYRQAIDDLCQFLNGRTEPILSRLYEEMRLASDQLQFERAASLRDQVNAIEKVVEKQKVISSDYIDSDVIAMARSNGEACVQVFFIRSGKLIGREYFLLQGAEGAADANVMTGFIKQFYDQASMVPPQVLLPHEIEEAHIIKQWLGSRRTGESFEILIPHDGQQRDLIQLA
;
A
#
# COMPACT_ATOMS: atom_id res chain seq x y z
N MET A 1 16.19 13.53 8.55
CA MET A 1 15.69 13.99 7.23
C MET A 1 16.55 15.15 6.79
N VAL A 2 17.03 15.13 5.55
CA VAL A 2 17.77 16.26 4.95
C VAL A 2 16.75 17.35 4.61
N ASN A 3 17.08 18.62 4.85
CA ASN A 3 16.18 19.75 4.52
C ASN A 3 16.45 20.22 3.08
N ASP A 4 15.98 19.43 2.13
CA ASP A 4 16.17 19.63 0.68
C ASP A 4 14.89 20.09 -0.05
N GLY A 5 13.79 20.31 0.70
CA GLY A 5 12.49 20.65 0.14
C GLY A 5 11.70 19.46 -0.42
N SER A 6 12.20 18.23 -0.27
CA SER A 6 11.54 17.02 -0.74
C SER A 6 10.49 16.50 0.26
N ARG A 7 9.45 15.83 -0.25
CA ARG A 7 8.51 15.03 0.54
C ARG A 7 8.90 13.56 0.43
N TYR A 8 9.06 12.89 1.56
CA TYR A 8 9.50 11.49 1.62
C TYR A 8 8.30 10.60 1.94
N PHE A 9 8.09 9.57 1.12
CA PHE A 9 7.05 8.55 1.30
C PHE A 9 7.71 7.18 1.41
N GLY A 10 7.26 6.34 2.35
CA GLY A 10 7.89 5.06 2.71
C GLY A 10 7.76 4.78 4.22
N PRO A 11 8.45 3.77 4.78
CA PRO A 11 9.43 2.88 4.16
C PRO A 11 8.76 1.81 3.28
N TYR A 12 9.35 1.52 2.13
CA TYR A 12 8.94 0.40 1.28
C TYR A 12 9.84 -0.81 1.55
N THR A 13 9.24 -1.99 1.66
CA THR A 13 9.94 -3.23 2.03
C THR A 13 10.85 -3.78 0.92
N SER A 14 10.59 -3.40 -0.34
CA SER A 14 11.44 -3.75 -1.47
C SER A 14 11.37 -2.70 -2.58
N VAL A 15 12.44 -2.62 -3.39
CA VAL A 15 12.50 -1.77 -4.59
C VAL A 15 11.42 -2.16 -5.60
N TRP A 16 11.09 -3.46 -5.69
CA TRP A 16 10.02 -3.95 -6.54
C TRP A 16 8.65 -3.43 -6.12
N ALA A 17 8.35 -3.42 -4.81
CA ALA A 17 7.12 -2.84 -4.29
C ALA A 17 6.99 -1.34 -4.61
N VAL A 18 8.10 -0.59 -4.51
CA VAL A 18 8.15 0.82 -4.93
C VAL A 18 7.75 0.96 -6.40
N HIS A 19 8.37 0.19 -7.30
CA HIS A 19 8.06 0.28 -8.73
C HIS A 19 6.61 -0.06 -9.04
N GLN A 20 6.05 -1.09 -8.42
CA GLN A 20 4.65 -1.45 -8.60
C GLN A 20 3.71 -0.34 -8.09
N THR A 21 4.02 0.29 -6.96
CA THR A 21 3.28 1.45 -6.46
C THR A 21 3.37 2.61 -7.46
N LEU A 22 4.56 2.95 -7.94
CA LEU A 22 4.77 4.04 -8.90
C LEU A 22 4.03 3.80 -10.23
N ASP A 23 3.97 2.56 -10.72
CA ASP A 23 3.26 2.20 -11.95
C ASP A 23 1.74 2.40 -11.82
N VAL A 24 1.18 2.07 -10.66
CA VAL A 24 -0.24 2.34 -10.37
C VAL A 24 -0.47 3.84 -10.25
N LEU A 25 0.39 4.55 -9.51
CA LEU A 25 0.26 5.99 -9.31
C LEU A 25 0.34 6.77 -10.63
N ARG A 26 1.20 6.39 -11.58
CA ARG A 26 1.31 7.08 -12.87
C ARG A 26 0.06 6.99 -13.74
N ARG A 27 -0.73 5.92 -13.55
CA ARG A 27 -2.01 5.76 -14.25
C ARG A 27 -3.11 6.60 -13.63
N ILE A 28 -2.99 6.91 -12.35
CA ILE A 28 -3.96 7.72 -11.60
C ILE A 28 -3.61 9.21 -11.69
N PHE A 29 -2.32 9.53 -11.55
CA PHE A 29 -1.78 10.88 -11.54
C PHE A 29 -0.68 10.94 -12.60
N SER A 30 -0.95 11.58 -13.72
CA SER A 30 -0.01 11.67 -14.84
C SER A 30 1.11 12.70 -14.56
N TYR A 31 2.05 12.33 -13.68
CA TYR A 31 3.19 13.17 -13.30
C TYR A 31 4.40 12.97 -14.22
N LEU A 32 5.29 13.97 -14.25
CA LEU A 32 6.52 13.95 -15.05
C LEU A 32 7.59 13.08 -14.39
N THR A 33 8.30 12.29 -15.20
CA THR A 33 9.40 11.41 -14.73
C THR A 33 10.70 11.65 -15.48
N CYS A 34 10.72 12.61 -16.41
CA CYS A 34 11.87 12.91 -17.23
C CYS A 34 12.86 13.80 -16.47
N ASP A 35 14.14 13.49 -16.60
CA ASP A 35 15.25 14.18 -15.94
C ASP A 35 15.78 15.37 -16.76
N ARG A 36 14.88 16.04 -17.49
CA ARG A 36 15.21 17.14 -18.40
C ARG A 36 14.52 18.42 -17.96
N ASP A 37 15.10 19.55 -18.34
CA ASP A 37 14.47 20.86 -18.13
C ASP A 37 13.20 20.99 -18.98
N ILE A 38 12.11 21.39 -18.31
CA ILE A 38 10.78 21.51 -18.91
C ILE A 38 10.51 22.97 -19.24
N THR A 39 10.60 23.30 -20.53
CA THR A 39 10.39 24.67 -21.03
C THR A 39 8.93 24.95 -21.40
N GLY A 40 8.16 23.92 -21.78
CA GLY A 40 6.80 24.08 -22.29
C GLY A 40 6.72 24.38 -23.79
N GLU A 41 7.86 24.44 -24.46
CA GLU A 41 7.98 24.86 -25.87
C GLU A 41 8.47 23.74 -26.79
N ASP A 42 8.55 22.49 -26.28
CA ASP A 42 8.97 21.36 -27.09
C ASP A 42 8.02 21.18 -28.28
N GLN A 43 8.58 20.83 -29.44
CA GLN A 43 7.78 20.60 -30.65
C GLN A 43 6.91 19.34 -30.58
N ARG A 44 7.28 18.36 -29.73
CA ARG A 44 6.60 17.06 -29.68
C ARG A 44 6.67 16.44 -28.29
N ALA A 45 5.55 15.86 -27.85
CA ALA A 45 5.50 15.05 -26.63
C ALA A 45 6.11 13.65 -26.85
N CYS A 46 6.52 13.02 -25.75
CA CYS A 46 7.02 11.66 -25.77
C CYS A 46 5.89 10.62 -25.73
N LEU A 47 6.24 9.35 -25.91
CA LEU A 47 5.30 8.22 -25.86
C LEU A 47 4.42 8.22 -24.59
N TYR A 48 4.95 8.65 -23.44
CA TYR A 48 4.19 8.67 -22.18
C TYR A 48 2.95 9.57 -22.25
N TYR A 49 2.96 10.62 -23.06
CA TYR A 49 1.76 11.43 -23.31
C TYR A 49 0.74 10.67 -24.16
N ASP A 50 1.20 10.03 -25.23
CA ASP A 50 0.34 9.28 -26.16
C ASP A 50 -0.37 8.12 -25.44
N ILE A 51 0.31 7.46 -24.50
CA ILE A 51 -0.25 6.39 -23.65
C ILE A 51 -0.85 6.89 -22.32
N LYS A 52 -1.05 8.20 -22.16
CA LYS A 52 -1.75 8.84 -21.03
C LYS A 52 -1.10 8.66 -19.64
N LEU A 53 0.21 8.46 -19.59
CA LEU A 53 1.00 8.41 -18.36
C LEU A 53 1.67 9.74 -17.98
N CYS A 54 1.68 10.72 -18.89
CA CYS A 54 2.21 12.06 -18.63
C CYS A 54 1.24 13.11 -19.18
N SER A 55 1.12 14.23 -18.46
CA SER A 55 0.34 15.42 -18.86
C SER A 55 1.07 16.34 -19.86
N ALA A 56 2.28 15.96 -20.29
CA ALA A 56 3.13 16.67 -21.25
C ALA A 56 3.31 18.17 -20.98
N PRO A 57 3.79 18.56 -19.77
CA PRO A 57 4.14 19.94 -19.49
C PRO A 57 5.25 20.46 -20.42
N CYS A 58 6.05 19.57 -21.02
CA CYS A 58 7.11 19.92 -21.97
C CYS A 58 6.64 20.60 -23.26
N ILE A 59 5.42 20.32 -23.71
CA ILE A 59 4.81 20.98 -24.89
C ILE A 59 3.75 22.03 -24.47
N GLY A 60 3.61 22.31 -23.18
CA GLY A 60 2.59 23.21 -22.66
C GLY A 60 1.16 22.65 -22.67
N ALA A 61 0.98 21.33 -22.75
CA ALA A 61 -0.36 20.72 -22.76
C ALA A 61 -1.10 20.83 -21.41
N ILE A 62 -0.38 21.14 -20.34
CA ILE A 62 -0.90 21.43 -19.01
C ILE A 62 -0.22 22.68 -18.47
N ASN A 63 -0.96 23.53 -17.75
CA ASN A 63 -0.40 24.70 -17.08
C ASN A 63 0.22 24.32 -15.72
N GLN A 64 0.96 25.27 -15.12
CA GLN A 64 1.65 25.03 -13.86
C GLN A 64 0.70 24.79 -12.67
N GLU A 65 -0.46 25.46 -12.66
CA GLU A 65 -1.42 25.38 -11.55
C GLU A 65 -2.09 24.00 -11.51
N ASP A 66 -2.59 23.55 -12.64
CA ASP A 66 -3.21 22.23 -12.82
C ASP A 66 -2.20 21.12 -12.54
N TYR A 67 -0.96 21.27 -13.01
CA TYR A 67 0.10 20.29 -12.72
C TYR A 67 0.42 20.22 -11.22
N ARG A 68 0.50 21.38 -10.54
CA ARG A 68 0.70 21.42 -9.08
C ARG A 68 -0.46 20.76 -8.34
N GLN A 69 -1.69 20.97 -8.79
CA GLN A 69 -2.85 20.34 -8.19
C GLN A 69 -2.78 18.81 -8.30
N ALA A 70 -2.41 18.28 -9.46
CA ALA A 70 -2.23 16.84 -9.65
C ALA A 70 -1.14 16.25 -8.73
N ILE A 71 -0.05 16.98 -8.48
CA ILE A 71 1.00 16.56 -7.54
C ILE A 71 0.52 16.63 -6.09
N ASP A 72 -0.28 17.63 -5.73
CA ASP A 72 -0.86 17.72 -4.40
C ASP A 72 -1.84 16.58 -4.14
N ASP A 73 -2.67 16.22 -5.13
CA ASP A 73 -3.57 15.07 -5.02
C ASP A 73 -2.79 13.77 -4.86
N LEU A 74 -1.69 13.58 -5.61
CA LEU A 74 -0.80 12.42 -5.44
C LEU A 74 -0.25 12.37 -4.01
N CYS A 75 0.17 13.51 -3.46
CA CYS A 75 0.65 13.58 -2.08
C CYS A 75 -0.47 13.27 -1.07
N GLN A 76 -1.68 13.79 -1.27
CA GLN A 76 -2.82 13.52 -0.40
C GLN A 76 -3.23 12.04 -0.45
N PHE A 77 -3.24 11.46 -1.65
CA PHE A 77 -3.49 10.05 -1.87
C PHE A 77 -2.49 9.14 -1.14
N LEU A 78 -1.19 9.44 -1.25
CA LEU A 78 -0.14 8.73 -0.52
C LEU A 78 -0.28 8.87 1.00
N ASN A 79 -0.85 9.97 1.49
CA ASN A 79 -1.20 10.15 2.90
C ASN A 79 -2.54 9.51 3.30
N GLY A 80 -3.17 8.74 2.40
CA GLY A 80 -4.42 8.04 2.64
C GLY A 80 -5.67 8.93 2.66
N ARG A 81 -5.58 10.18 2.20
CA ARG A 81 -6.70 11.13 2.07
C ARG A 81 -7.24 11.10 0.65
N THR A 82 -8.27 10.30 0.42
CA THR A 82 -8.81 10.05 -0.94
C THR A 82 -10.19 10.66 -1.16
N GLU A 83 -10.99 10.85 -0.12
CA GLU A 83 -12.35 11.41 -0.22
C GLU A 83 -12.41 12.81 -0.85
N PRO A 84 -11.52 13.77 -0.51
CA PRO A 84 -11.56 15.09 -1.12
C PRO A 84 -11.22 15.05 -2.61
N ILE A 85 -10.28 14.18 -2.99
CA ILE A 85 -9.84 13.99 -4.37
C ILE A 85 -11.00 13.43 -5.20
N LEU A 86 -11.61 12.34 -4.74
CA LEU A 86 -12.75 11.71 -5.41
C LEU A 86 -13.91 12.69 -5.58
N SER A 87 -14.25 13.42 -4.51
CA SER A 87 -15.35 14.40 -4.53
C SER A 87 -15.13 15.47 -5.61
N ARG A 88 -13.89 15.98 -5.75
CA ARG A 88 -13.56 16.98 -6.77
C ARG A 88 -13.61 16.39 -8.18
N LEU A 89 -13.04 15.21 -8.38
CA LEU A 89 -13.05 14.55 -9.70
C LEU A 89 -14.46 14.21 -10.18
N TYR A 90 -15.36 13.79 -9.27
CA TYR A 90 -16.78 13.58 -9.60
C TYR A 90 -17.47 14.85 -10.07
N GLU A 91 -17.21 15.98 -9.39
CA GLU A 91 -17.76 17.27 -9.77
C GLU A 91 -17.22 17.73 -11.13
N GLU A 92 -15.91 17.66 -11.34
CA GLU A 92 -15.27 18.00 -12.62
C GLU A 92 -15.78 17.12 -13.76
N MET A 93 -15.99 15.83 -13.51
CA MET A 93 -16.53 14.89 -14.50
C MET A 93 -17.96 15.27 -14.90
N ARG A 94 -18.80 15.63 -13.92
CA ARG A 94 -20.18 16.09 -14.16
C ARG A 94 -20.17 17.37 -15.00
N LEU A 95 -19.38 18.37 -14.61
CA LEU A 95 -19.25 19.63 -15.34
C LEU A 95 -18.76 19.43 -16.78
N ALA A 96 -17.78 18.55 -16.99
CA ALA A 96 -17.30 18.21 -18.33
C ALA A 96 -18.41 17.55 -19.19
N SER A 97 -19.21 16.66 -18.60
CA SER A 97 -20.36 16.05 -19.27
C SER A 97 -21.43 17.09 -19.63
N ASP A 98 -21.75 18.00 -18.72
CA ASP A 98 -22.72 19.09 -18.94
C ASP A 98 -22.27 20.04 -20.06
N GLN A 99 -20.96 20.24 -20.20
CA GLN A 99 -20.34 21.02 -21.28
C GLN A 99 -20.12 20.23 -22.57
N LEU A 100 -20.63 19.00 -22.67
CA LEU A 100 -20.48 18.10 -23.83
C LEU A 100 -19.02 17.72 -24.15
N GLN A 101 -18.12 17.81 -23.17
CA GLN A 101 -16.70 17.43 -23.27
C GLN A 101 -16.50 15.96 -22.91
N PHE A 102 -17.03 15.06 -23.74
CA PHE A 102 -17.10 13.63 -23.42
C PHE A 102 -15.73 12.95 -23.26
N GLU A 103 -14.70 13.37 -24.02
CA GLU A 103 -13.35 12.82 -23.86
C GLU A 103 -12.75 13.16 -22.49
N ARG A 104 -12.96 14.40 -22.02
CA ARG A 104 -12.53 14.84 -20.69
C ARG A 104 -13.30 14.09 -19.60
N ALA A 105 -14.62 13.98 -19.73
CA ALA A 105 -15.44 13.24 -18.78
C ALA A 105 -15.03 11.75 -18.71
N ALA A 106 -14.73 11.12 -19.85
CA ALA A 106 -14.24 9.74 -19.88
C ALA A 106 -12.89 9.59 -19.17
N SER A 107 -11.94 10.51 -19.41
CA SER A 107 -10.64 10.50 -18.72
C SER A 107 -10.78 10.64 -17.20
N LEU A 108 -11.66 11.55 -16.74
CA LEU A 108 -11.93 11.76 -15.31
C LEU A 108 -12.61 10.53 -14.68
N ARG A 109 -13.56 9.91 -15.39
CA ARG A 109 -14.20 8.66 -14.96
C ARG A 109 -13.18 7.54 -14.78
N ASP A 110 -12.29 7.38 -15.76
CA ASP A 110 -11.29 6.31 -15.73
C ASP A 110 -10.28 6.54 -14.59
N GLN A 111 -9.96 7.80 -14.27
CA GLN A 111 -9.17 8.18 -13.11
C GLN A 111 -9.87 7.86 -11.79
N VAL A 112 -11.15 8.21 -11.64
CA VAL A 112 -11.98 7.87 -10.47
C VAL A 112 -12.00 6.36 -10.24
N ASN A 113 -12.30 5.59 -11.29
CA ASN A 113 -12.34 4.13 -11.22
C ASN A 113 -10.98 3.54 -10.81
N ALA A 114 -9.87 4.13 -11.27
CA ALA A 114 -8.54 3.70 -10.89
C ALA A 114 -8.25 3.97 -9.40
N ILE A 115 -8.64 5.15 -8.88
CA ILE A 115 -8.53 5.49 -7.46
C ILE A 115 -9.37 4.52 -6.62
N GLU A 116 -10.64 4.36 -6.96
CA GLU A 116 -11.56 3.50 -6.22
C GLU A 116 -11.10 2.04 -6.20
N LYS A 117 -10.56 1.52 -7.31
CA LYS A 117 -10.02 0.16 -7.36
C LYS A 117 -8.80 -0.03 -6.44
N VAL A 118 -8.00 1.01 -6.23
CA VAL A 118 -6.88 0.95 -5.29
C VAL A 118 -7.38 1.08 -3.86
N VAL A 119 -8.30 2.02 -3.59
CA VAL A 119 -8.91 2.23 -2.26
C VAL A 119 -9.72 1.02 -1.82
N GLU A 120 -10.46 0.38 -2.73
CA GLU A 120 -11.25 -0.83 -2.45
C GLU A 120 -10.34 -2.01 -2.13
N LYS A 121 -9.21 -2.15 -2.82
CA LYS A 121 -8.17 -3.13 -2.42
C LYS A 121 -7.55 -2.81 -1.06
N GLN A 122 -7.66 -1.57 -0.59
CA GLN A 122 -7.23 -1.11 0.73
C GLN A 122 -8.39 -1.10 1.75
N LYS A 123 -9.58 -1.65 1.43
CA LYS A 123 -10.76 -1.61 2.31
C LYS A 123 -10.39 -2.06 3.72
N VAL A 124 -10.75 -1.19 4.66
CA VAL A 124 -10.57 -1.29 6.12
C VAL A 124 -10.96 -2.69 6.60
N ILE A 125 -10.00 -3.38 7.22
CA ILE A 125 -10.19 -4.76 7.69
C ILE A 125 -10.29 -4.85 9.22
N SER A 126 -10.09 -3.75 9.94
CA SER A 126 -10.28 -3.70 11.40
C SER A 126 -10.95 -2.39 11.80
N SER A 127 -12.06 -2.47 12.56
CA SER A 127 -12.69 -1.33 13.26
C SER A 127 -11.79 -0.72 14.33
N ASP A 128 -10.86 -1.51 14.85
CA ASP A 128 -9.90 -1.07 15.84
C ASP A 128 -8.69 -0.55 15.06
N TYR A 129 -8.44 0.76 15.14
CA TYR A 129 -7.33 1.48 14.48
C TYR A 129 -5.93 1.04 14.97
N ILE A 130 -5.82 -0.15 15.58
CA ILE A 130 -4.60 -0.71 16.15
C ILE A 130 -3.76 -1.30 15.02
N ASP A 131 -2.53 -0.81 14.93
CA ASP A 131 -1.52 -1.35 14.03
C ASP A 131 -1.29 -2.84 14.35
N SER A 132 -1.42 -3.70 13.35
CA SER A 132 -1.31 -5.14 13.55
C SER A 132 -0.69 -5.82 12.36
N ASP A 133 0.03 -6.91 12.59
CA ASP A 133 0.43 -7.81 11.53
C ASP A 133 -0.37 -9.10 11.66
N VAL A 134 -0.95 -9.57 10.55
CA VAL A 134 -1.69 -10.85 10.51
C VAL A 134 -0.82 -11.86 9.79
N ILE A 135 -0.50 -12.96 10.47
CA ILE A 135 0.38 -13.99 9.92
C ILE A 135 -0.40 -15.31 9.88
N ALA A 136 -0.61 -15.84 8.69
CA ALA A 136 -1.23 -17.13 8.47
C ALA A 136 -0.32 -18.05 7.65
N MET A 137 -0.55 -19.35 7.75
CA MET A 137 0.22 -20.35 7.01
C MET A 137 -0.71 -21.37 6.39
N ALA A 138 -0.41 -21.72 5.15
CA ALA A 138 -1.03 -22.84 4.44
C ALA A 138 0.06 -23.84 4.02
N ARG A 139 -0.30 -25.13 3.98
CA ARG A 139 0.60 -26.21 3.57
C ARG A 139 -0.03 -27.07 2.50
N SER A 140 0.77 -27.47 1.51
CA SER A 140 0.36 -28.42 0.47
C SER A 140 1.58 -29.18 -0.02
N ASN A 141 1.47 -30.51 -0.17
CA ASN A 141 2.51 -31.37 -0.75
C ASN A 141 3.93 -31.18 -0.16
N GLY A 142 4.04 -30.96 1.15
CA GLY A 142 5.33 -30.76 1.84
C GLY A 142 5.82 -29.31 1.89
N GLU A 143 5.33 -28.46 1.00
CA GLU A 143 5.64 -27.02 0.97
C GLU A 143 4.74 -26.26 1.94
N ALA A 144 5.32 -25.27 2.63
CA ALA A 144 4.60 -24.34 3.48
C ALA A 144 4.72 -22.92 2.91
N CYS A 145 3.61 -22.20 2.86
CA CYS A 145 3.56 -20.80 2.48
C CYS A 145 3.04 -20.00 3.66
N VAL A 146 3.81 -19.01 4.11
CA VAL A 146 3.39 -18.06 5.15
C VAL A 146 3.01 -16.75 4.49
N GLN A 147 1.81 -16.26 4.78
CA GLN A 147 1.30 -14.97 4.33
C GLN A 147 1.31 -13.99 5.51
N VAL A 148 1.90 -12.82 5.29
CA VAL A 148 1.91 -11.69 6.23
C VAL A 148 1.11 -10.54 5.64
N PHE A 149 0.14 -10.02 6.39
CA PHE A 149 -0.59 -8.80 6.09
C PHE A 149 -0.17 -7.71 7.08
N PHE A 150 0.13 -6.53 6.55
CA PHE A 150 0.50 -5.36 7.35
C PHE A 150 -0.69 -4.43 7.47
N ILE A 151 -1.25 -4.29 8.67
CA ILE A 151 -2.37 -3.40 8.97
C ILE A 151 -1.85 -2.20 9.74
N ARG A 152 -2.06 -1.00 9.22
CA ARG A 152 -1.74 0.25 9.92
C ARG A 152 -2.94 1.17 9.92
N SER A 153 -3.29 1.72 11.09
CA SER A 153 -4.47 2.57 11.28
C SER A 153 -5.75 1.95 10.71
N GLY A 154 -5.94 0.63 10.91
CA GLY A 154 -7.09 -0.13 10.42
C GLY A 154 -7.10 -0.48 8.92
N LYS A 155 -6.08 -0.05 8.16
CA LYS A 155 -5.97 -0.29 6.70
C LYS A 155 -4.90 -1.34 6.39
N LEU A 156 -5.19 -2.24 5.46
CA LEU A 156 -4.18 -3.14 4.90
C LEU A 156 -3.24 -2.35 3.99
N ILE A 157 -2.03 -2.08 4.46
CA ILE A 157 -1.03 -1.30 3.72
C ILE A 157 -0.11 -2.16 2.86
N GLY A 158 -0.07 -3.47 3.09
CA GLY A 158 0.78 -4.38 2.32
C GLY A 158 0.54 -5.85 2.64
N ARG A 159 1.07 -6.71 1.78
CA ARG A 159 1.06 -8.16 1.96
C ARG A 159 2.33 -8.78 1.39
N GLU A 160 2.90 -9.74 2.10
CA GLU A 160 4.10 -10.49 1.69
C GLU A 160 3.90 -11.98 1.91
N TYR A 161 4.43 -12.81 1.04
CA TYR A 161 4.37 -14.27 1.20
C TYR A 161 5.78 -14.87 1.17
N PHE A 162 5.96 -15.95 1.93
CA PHE A 162 7.22 -16.63 2.10
C PHE A 162 7.03 -18.12 1.88
N LEU A 163 7.75 -18.68 0.92
CA LEU A 163 7.81 -20.12 0.70
C LEU A 163 8.88 -20.70 1.64
N LEU A 164 8.47 -21.60 2.52
CA LEU A 164 9.35 -22.27 3.46
C LEU A 164 9.73 -23.65 2.93
N GLN A 165 11.03 -23.87 2.79
CA GLN A 165 11.61 -25.17 2.45
C GLN A 165 11.88 -25.98 3.72
N GLY A 166 11.71 -27.30 3.66
CA GLY A 166 12.07 -28.20 4.77
C GLY A 166 11.09 -28.20 5.95
N ALA A 167 9.86 -27.72 5.77
CA ALA A 167 8.81 -27.81 6.79
C ALA A 167 8.23 -29.23 6.94
N GLU A 168 8.65 -30.20 6.11
CA GLU A 168 8.15 -31.57 6.11
C GLU A 168 8.31 -32.25 7.48
N GLY A 169 7.21 -32.78 8.02
CA GLY A 169 7.19 -33.47 9.31
C GLY A 169 7.26 -32.58 10.57
N ALA A 170 7.50 -31.28 10.43
CA ALA A 170 7.42 -30.33 11.55
C ALA A 170 5.97 -29.94 11.84
N ALA A 171 5.63 -29.76 13.12
CA ALA A 171 4.35 -29.24 13.55
C ALA A 171 4.20 -27.77 13.13
N ASP A 172 2.99 -27.37 12.72
CA ASP A 172 2.73 -26.04 12.18
C ASP A 172 3.10 -24.92 13.17
N ALA A 173 2.84 -25.14 14.47
CA ALA A 173 3.23 -24.22 15.53
C ALA A 173 4.75 -23.94 15.53
N ASN A 174 5.58 -24.95 15.29
CA ASN A 174 7.04 -24.84 15.36
C ASN A 174 7.58 -24.11 14.13
N VAL A 175 6.99 -24.38 12.96
CA VAL A 175 7.28 -23.67 11.72
C VAL A 175 6.93 -22.18 11.87
N MET A 176 5.76 -21.88 12.42
CA MET A 176 5.32 -20.51 12.70
C MET A 176 6.21 -19.81 13.73
N THR A 177 6.58 -20.48 14.83
CA THR A 177 7.54 -19.97 15.83
C THR A 177 8.86 -19.59 15.19
N GLY A 178 9.43 -20.48 14.35
CA GLY A 178 10.67 -20.23 13.64
C GLY A 178 10.57 -19.06 12.67
N PHE A 179 9.50 -19.02 11.87
CA PHE A 179 9.21 -17.94 10.94
C PHE A 179 9.12 -16.59 11.66
N ILE A 180 8.32 -16.49 12.73
CA ILE A 180 8.12 -15.24 13.49
C ILE A 180 9.45 -14.73 14.05
N LYS A 181 10.27 -15.61 14.62
CA LYS A 181 11.61 -15.25 15.10
C LYS A 181 12.46 -14.67 13.97
N GLN A 182 12.59 -15.38 12.85
CA GLN A 182 13.43 -14.95 11.74
C GLN A 182 12.91 -13.66 11.07
N PHE A 183 11.60 -13.58 10.87
CA PHE A 183 10.93 -12.45 10.24
C PHE A 183 11.12 -11.17 11.06
N TYR A 184 10.82 -11.21 12.36
CA TYR A 184 10.95 -10.03 13.19
C TYR A 184 12.39 -9.69 13.52
N ASP A 185 13.34 -10.64 13.53
CA ASP A 185 14.77 -10.35 13.72
C ASP A 185 15.26 -9.32 12.67
N GLN A 186 14.82 -9.48 11.42
CA GLN A 186 15.16 -8.57 10.32
C GLN A 186 14.22 -7.36 10.18
N ALA A 187 13.05 -7.40 10.83
CA ALA A 187 12.07 -6.31 10.75
C ALA A 187 12.57 -5.04 11.44
N SER A 188 12.46 -3.90 10.76
CA SER A 188 12.80 -2.58 11.31
C SER A 188 11.75 -2.03 12.27
N MET A 189 10.51 -2.53 12.18
CA MET A 189 9.38 -2.12 13.00
C MET A 189 8.59 -3.36 13.44
N VAL A 190 8.18 -3.37 14.70
CA VAL A 190 7.30 -4.40 15.28
C VAL A 190 5.97 -3.72 15.62
N PRO A 191 4.79 -4.22 15.22
CA PRO A 191 3.48 -3.64 15.59
C PRO A 191 3.14 -3.89 17.08
N PRO A 192 2.15 -3.21 17.68
CA PRO A 192 1.68 -3.51 19.05
C PRO A 192 1.07 -4.89 19.18
N GLN A 193 0.50 -5.45 18.11
CA GLN A 193 -0.07 -6.78 18.16
C GLN A 193 0.16 -7.58 16.88
N VAL A 194 0.17 -8.90 17.03
CA VAL A 194 0.19 -9.86 15.92
C VAL A 194 -0.99 -10.82 16.06
N LEU A 195 -1.72 -11.03 14.96
CA LEU A 195 -2.82 -11.97 14.87
C LEU A 195 -2.33 -13.28 14.25
N LEU A 196 -2.58 -14.41 14.92
CA LEU A 196 -2.16 -15.74 14.49
C LEU A 196 -3.35 -16.73 14.42
N PRO A 197 -3.35 -17.70 13.49
CA PRO A 197 -4.42 -18.69 13.36
C PRO A 197 -4.47 -19.70 14.52
N HIS A 198 -3.35 -19.92 15.20
CA HIS A 198 -3.22 -20.88 16.30
C HIS A 198 -2.09 -20.47 17.26
N GLU A 199 -2.05 -21.10 18.43
CA GLU A 199 -0.99 -20.92 19.40
C GLU A 199 0.36 -21.41 18.85
N ILE A 200 1.41 -20.66 19.16
CA ILE A 200 2.79 -20.99 18.76
C ILE A 200 3.59 -21.43 19.97
N GLU A 201 4.64 -22.22 19.73
CA GLU A 201 5.61 -22.53 20.78
C GLU A 201 6.36 -21.25 21.20
N GLU A 202 6.72 -21.18 22.48
CA GLU A 202 7.47 -20.06 23.05
C GLU A 202 6.79 -18.68 22.96
N ALA A 203 5.46 -18.64 22.85
CA ALA A 203 4.69 -17.39 22.74
C ALA A 203 5.08 -16.35 23.81
N HIS A 204 5.32 -16.77 25.05
CA HIS A 204 5.75 -15.87 26.14
C HIS A 204 7.13 -15.24 25.89
N ILE A 205 8.09 -16.02 25.41
CA ILE A 205 9.46 -15.56 25.10
C ILE A 205 9.41 -14.58 23.93
N ILE A 206 8.68 -14.93 22.87
CA ILE A 206 8.49 -14.07 21.70
C ILE A 206 7.81 -12.77 22.11
N LYS A 207 6.77 -12.83 22.94
CA LYS A 207 6.05 -11.66 23.44
C LYS A 207 6.98 -10.70 24.19
N GLN A 208 7.82 -11.23 25.09
CA GLN A 208 8.78 -10.44 25.84
C GLN A 208 9.89 -9.85 24.94
N TRP A 209 10.43 -10.65 24.03
CA TRP A 209 11.47 -10.22 23.10
C TRP A 209 10.97 -9.10 22.17
N LEU A 210 9.83 -9.29 21.52
CA LEU A 210 9.23 -8.28 20.64
C LEU A 210 8.77 -7.05 21.41
N GLY A 211 8.25 -7.23 22.62
CA GLY A 211 7.94 -6.13 23.54
C GLY A 211 9.18 -5.27 23.88
N SER A 212 10.34 -5.90 24.12
CA SER A 212 11.58 -5.18 24.44
C SER A 212 12.13 -4.32 23.29
N ARG A 213 11.73 -4.63 22.05
CA ARG A 213 12.13 -3.89 20.84
C ARG A 213 11.20 -2.71 20.53
N ARG A 214 10.14 -2.52 21.31
CA ARG A 214 9.18 -1.43 21.15
C ARG A 214 9.41 -0.34 22.19
N THR A 215 9.31 0.91 21.74
CA THR A 215 9.25 2.09 22.60
C THR A 215 7.77 2.43 22.84
N GLY A 216 7.16 1.91 23.90
CA GLY A 216 5.75 2.20 24.23
C GLY A 216 4.96 0.99 24.75
N GLU A 217 3.71 0.86 24.28
CA GLU A 217 2.74 -0.15 24.69
C GLU A 217 3.24 -1.60 24.57
N SER A 218 2.72 -2.46 25.45
CA SER A 218 3.03 -3.89 25.49
C SER A 218 2.67 -4.57 24.17
N PHE A 219 3.57 -5.44 23.70
CA PHE A 219 3.33 -6.29 22.54
C PHE A 219 2.37 -7.42 22.90
N GLU A 220 1.37 -7.69 22.06
CA GLU A 220 0.40 -8.77 22.24
C GLU A 220 0.38 -9.75 21.07
N ILE A 221 0.16 -11.03 21.38
CA ILE A 221 -0.13 -12.07 20.38
C ILE A 221 -1.58 -12.48 20.59
N LEU A 222 -2.41 -12.30 19.59
CA LEU A 222 -3.85 -12.57 19.65
C LEU A 222 -4.22 -13.71 18.69
N ILE A 223 -5.17 -14.53 19.13
CA ILE A 223 -5.72 -15.64 18.36
C ILE A 223 -7.24 -15.43 18.30
N PRO A 224 -7.73 -14.66 17.32
CA PRO A 224 -9.13 -14.32 17.23
C PRO A 224 -9.96 -15.55 16.84
N HIS A 225 -11.02 -15.80 17.61
CA HIS A 225 -11.93 -16.93 17.37
C HIS A 225 -13.21 -16.52 16.62
N ASP A 226 -13.51 -15.22 16.52
CA ASP A 226 -14.68 -14.66 15.84
C ASP A 226 -14.44 -13.20 15.39
N GLY A 227 -15.38 -12.66 14.62
CA GLY A 227 -15.36 -11.27 14.15
C GLY A 227 -14.35 -10.97 13.03
N GLN A 228 -14.16 -9.67 12.77
CA GLN A 228 -13.35 -9.17 11.65
C GLN A 228 -11.88 -9.63 11.70
N GLN A 229 -11.32 -9.77 12.91
CA GLN A 229 -9.96 -10.26 13.11
C GLN A 229 -9.79 -11.72 12.69
N ARG A 230 -10.84 -12.55 12.83
CA ARG A 230 -10.82 -13.92 12.31
C ARG A 230 -10.97 -13.96 10.79
N ASP A 231 -11.84 -13.12 10.22
CA ASP A 231 -11.99 -13.02 8.76
C ASP A 231 -10.68 -12.63 8.08
N LEU A 232 -9.87 -11.79 8.75
CA LEU A 232 -8.51 -11.44 8.34
C LEU A 232 -7.58 -12.64 8.24
N ILE A 233 -7.61 -13.52 9.23
CA ILE A 233 -6.80 -14.74 9.24
C ILE A 233 -7.26 -15.70 8.15
N GLN A 234 -8.56 -15.78 7.87
CA GLN A 234 -9.07 -16.63 6.79
C GLN A 234 -8.75 -16.10 5.40
N LEU A 235 -8.59 -14.78 5.27
CA LEU A 235 -8.20 -14.12 4.03
C LEU A 235 -6.69 -14.29 3.74
N ALA A 236 -5.87 -14.42 4.78
CA ALA A 236 -4.42 -14.62 4.72
C ALA A 236 -4.08 -16.10 4.43
#